data_AF-A0AB39HAC5-F1
#
_entry.id   AF-A0AB39HAC5-F1
#
_cell.length_a   1.000
_cell.length_b   1.000
_cell.length_c   1.000
_cell.angle_alpha   90.00
_cell.angle_beta   90.00
_cell.angle_gamma   90.00
#
_symmetry.space_group_name_H-M   'P 1'
#
loop_
_entity.id
_entity.type
_entity.pdbx_description
1 polymer ?
#
loop_
_entity_poly.entity_id
_entity_poly.type
_entity_poly.pdbx_seq_one_letter_code
_entity_poly.pdbx_strand_id
1 'polypeptide(L)'
;MIKSISLWVWRVIDVTMAVILAAMIALVFANVVLRYGFSSGLRPSVELSRLGLVWVVMLGAAVMLRNDEHLAVKEFAQRFFPKLVPLLTRLAWLVILAAALMLGQGCYRQMMANWADISPLTGLPSALFYLAGFISAILMVLVSACETLSPSSLKTAPDVESLDQDGDPVITDTTPISSIPSEIKKEAPKGDSL
;
A
#
# COMPACT_ATOMS: atom_id res chain seq x y z
N MET A 1 -1.26 -4.69 -20.68
CA MET A 1 -0.27 -3.58 -20.67
C MET A 1 -0.40 -2.68 -19.44
N ILE A 2 -1.58 -2.14 -19.12
CA ILE A 2 -1.80 -1.24 -17.95
C ILE A 2 -1.39 -1.88 -16.61
N LYS A 3 -1.74 -3.16 -16.38
CA LYS A 3 -1.33 -3.88 -15.16
C LYS A 3 0.20 -4.00 -15.03
N SER A 4 0.90 -4.28 -16.13
CA SER A 4 2.36 -4.39 -16.16
C SER A 4 3.06 -3.08 -15.80
N ILE A 5 2.51 -1.94 -16.28
CA ILE A 5 3.03 -0.60 -15.95
C ILE A 5 2.86 -0.32 -14.46
N SER A 6 1.69 -0.60 -13.89
CA SER A 6 1.46 -0.37 -12.46
C SER A 6 2.44 -1.16 -11.59
N LEU A 7 2.68 -2.43 -11.90
CA LEU A 7 3.61 -3.28 -11.15
C LEU A 7 5.05 -2.78 -11.24
N TRP A 8 5.45 -2.24 -12.40
CA TRP A 8 6.77 -1.67 -12.58
C TRP A 8 6.96 -0.40 -11.74
N VAL A 9 5.95 0.49 -11.73
CA VAL A 9 5.98 1.72 -10.91
C VAL A 9 6.14 1.38 -9.42
N TRP A 10 5.35 0.45 -8.90
CA TRP A 10 5.45 0.03 -7.49
C TRP A 10 6.81 -0.60 -7.16
N ARG A 11 7.33 -1.45 -8.05
CA ARG A 11 8.67 -2.03 -7.87
C ARG A 11 9.75 -0.96 -7.80
N VAL A 12 9.67 0.08 -8.64
CA VAL A 12 10.62 1.20 -8.60
C VAL A 12 10.52 1.94 -7.27
N ILE A 13 9.32 2.15 -6.74
CA ILE A 13 9.10 2.80 -5.44
C ILE A 13 9.69 1.97 -4.30
N ASP A 14 9.41 0.66 -4.26
CA ASP A 14 9.93 -0.24 -3.23
C ASP A 14 11.47 -0.27 -3.24
N VAL A 15 12.07 -0.37 -4.44
CA VAL A 15 13.54 -0.31 -4.60
C VAL A 15 14.09 1.04 -4.16
N THR A 16 13.41 2.14 -4.51
CA THR A 16 13.81 3.49 -4.10
C THR A 16 13.78 3.64 -2.57
N MET A 17 12.72 3.16 -1.92
CA MET A 17 12.61 3.16 -0.45
C MET A 17 13.73 2.35 0.20
N ALA A 18 14.01 1.14 -0.32
CA ALA A 18 15.09 0.29 0.19
C ALA A 18 16.47 0.96 0.04
N VAL A 19 16.73 1.60 -1.09
CA VAL A 19 17.97 2.35 -1.33
C VAL A 19 18.11 3.53 -0.36
N ILE A 20 17.04 4.31 -0.16
CA ILE A 20 17.07 5.44 0.78
C ILE A 20 17.31 4.95 2.21
N LEU A 21 16.65 3.88 2.63
CA LEU A 21 16.86 3.26 3.95
C LEU A 21 18.30 2.79 4.13
N ALA A 22 18.86 2.08 3.16
CA ALA A 22 20.26 1.63 3.20
C ALA A 22 21.23 2.82 3.26
N ALA A 23 20.96 3.87 2.47
CA ALA A 23 21.75 5.10 2.49
C ALA A 23 21.70 5.81 3.85
N MET A 24 20.54 5.85 4.51
CA MET A 24 20.40 6.40 5.86
C MET A 24 21.23 5.63 6.88
N ILE A 25 21.20 4.29 6.83
CA ILE A 25 22.00 3.43 7.71
C ILE A 25 23.49 3.71 7.50
N ALA A 26 23.94 3.75 6.25
CA ALA A 26 25.33 4.05 5.91
C ALA A 26 25.75 5.46 6.38
N LEU A 27 24.89 6.46 6.23
CA LEU A 27 25.11 7.83 6.70
C LEU A 27 25.28 7.90 8.22
N VAL A 28 24.41 7.24 8.98
CA VAL A 28 24.49 7.20 10.44
C VAL A 28 25.75 6.45 10.89
N PHE A 29 26.08 5.34 10.25
CA PHE A 29 27.30 4.59 10.51
C PHE A 29 28.55 5.43 10.22
N ALA A 30 28.61 6.10 9.07
CA ALA A 30 29.70 7.01 8.73
C ALA A 30 29.82 8.16 9.74
N ASN A 31 28.70 8.70 10.22
CA ASN A 31 28.69 9.74 11.25
C ASN A 31 29.29 9.25 12.57
N VAL A 32 28.94 8.02 12.99
CA VAL A 32 29.53 7.36 14.17
C VAL A 32 31.04 7.18 13.99
N VAL A 33 31.48 6.62 12.86
CA VAL A 33 32.92 6.39 12.58
C VAL A 33 33.69 7.71 12.55
N LEU A 34 33.16 8.75 11.91
CA LEU A 34 33.84 10.04 11.83
C LEU A 34 33.89 10.74 13.20
N ARG A 35 32.82 10.63 13.98
CA ARG A 35 32.74 11.23 15.31
C ARG A 35 33.69 10.58 16.30
N TYR A 36 33.79 9.24 16.30
CA TYR A 36 34.67 8.51 17.22
C TYR A 36 36.11 8.37 16.70
N GLY A 37 36.32 8.30 15.38
CA GLY A 37 37.63 8.12 14.76
C GLY A 37 38.37 9.41 14.42
N PHE A 38 37.66 10.50 14.07
CA PHE A 38 38.25 11.76 13.63
C PHE A 38 37.85 12.96 14.50
N SER A 39 37.08 12.75 15.57
CA SER A 39 36.57 13.79 16.48
C SER A 39 35.76 14.93 15.84
N SER A 40 35.39 14.78 14.55
CA SER A 40 34.61 15.74 13.77
C SER A 40 33.30 15.09 13.34
N GLY A 41 32.17 15.70 13.69
CA GLY A 41 30.83 15.19 13.35
C GLY A 41 30.26 15.82 12.08
N LEU A 42 29.64 15.00 11.22
CA LEU A 42 28.94 15.50 10.03
C LEU A 42 27.59 16.11 10.40
N ARG A 43 27.54 17.45 10.55
CA ARG A 43 26.27 18.20 10.67
C ARG A 43 25.32 17.96 9.48
N PRO A 44 25.79 17.91 8.21
CA PRO A 44 24.93 17.66 7.05
C PRO A 44 24.26 16.27 7.04
N SER A 45 24.91 15.25 7.62
CA SER A 45 24.36 13.89 7.64
C SER A 45 23.06 13.77 8.43
N VAL A 46 22.85 14.62 9.43
CA VAL A 46 21.60 14.66 10.21
C VAL A 46 20.44 15.16 9.34
N GLU A 47 20.67 16.21 8.55
CA GLU A 47 19.66 16.76 7.64
C GLU A 47 19.33 15.80 6.50
N LEU A 48 20.34 15.17 5.89
CA LEU A 48 20.11 14.15 4.86
C LEU A 48 19.32 12.96 5.40
N SER A 49 19.63 12.50 6.62
CA SER A 49 18.88 11.40 7.25
C SER A 49 17.41 11.79 7.49
N ARG A 50 17.15 13.03 7.89
CA ARG A 50 15.78 13.55 8.04
C ARG A 50 15.05 13.62 6.70
N LEU A 51 15.74 14.07 5.65
CA LEU A 51 15.18 14.10 4.29
C LEU A 51 14.83 12.67 3.85
N GLY A 52 15.78 11.73 3.93
CA GLY A 52 15.55 10.33 3.58
C GLY A 52 14.38 9.71 4.34
N LEU A 53 14.26 10.01 5.65
CA LEU A 53 13.16 9.52 6.47
C LEU A 53 11.80 10.01 5.96
N VAL A 54 11.68 11.31 5.66
CA VAL A 54 10.43 11.89 5.13
C VAL A 54 10.06 11.23 3.81
N TRP A 55 11.03 11.01 2.92
CA TRP A 55 10.79 10.31 1.65
C TRP A 55 10.27 8.88 1.86
N VAL A 56 10.90 8.11 2.75
CA VAL A 56 10.49 6.73 3.04
C VAL A 56 9.10 6.69 3.68
N VAL A 57 8.82 7.57 4.65
CA VAL A 57 7.52 7.61 5.34
C VAL A 57 6.40 8.00 4.37
N MET A 58 6.63 8.99 3.51
CA MET A 58 5.63 9.41 2.52
C MET A 58 5.37 8.31 1.48
N LEU A 59 6.43 7.78 0.85
CA LEU A 59 6.28 6.68 -0.11
C LEU A 59 5.66 5.42 0.53
N GLY A 60 6.07 5.09 1.75
CA GLY A 60 5.54 3.96 2.50
C GLY A 60 4.05 4.10 2.80
N ALA A 61 3.58 5.29 3.15
CA ALA A 61 2.16 5.54 3.34
C ALA A 61 1.35 5.31 2.05
N ALA A 62 1.88 5.68 0.89
CA ALA A 62 1.23 5.42 -0.40
C ALA A 62 1.17 3.92 -0.73
N VAL A 63 2.21 3.16 -0.39
CA VAL A 63 2.25 1.69 -0.54
C VAL A 63 1.27 1.02 0.43
N MET A 64 1.19 1.46 1.68
CA MET A 64 0.22 0.93 2.66
C MET A 64 -1.22 1.15 2.23
N LEU A 65 -1.52 2.33 1.67
CA LEU A 65 -2.85 2.63 1.15
C LEU A 65 -3.27 1.65 0.04
N ARG A 66 -2.33 1.24 -0.82
CA ARG A 66 -2.56 0.23 -1.86
C ARG A 66 -2.82 -1.16 -1.28
N ASN A 67 -2.19 -1.50 -0.15
CA ASN A 67 -2.36 -2.81 0.46
C ASN A 67 -3.70 -2.94 1.24
N ASP A 68 -4.62 -1.99 1.07
CA ASP A 68 -5.98 -2.06 1.60
C ASP A 68 -6.03 -2.25 3.13
N GLU A 69 -5.14 -1.60 3.89
CA GLU A 69 -5.12 -1.73 5.36
C GLU A 69 -6.44 -1.25 6.03
N HIS A 70 -7.31 -0.57 5.27
CA HIS A 70 -8.71 -0.30 5.63
C HIS A 70 -9.59 -1.57 5.74
N LEU A 71 -9.04 -2.77 5.45
CA LEU A 71 -9.69 -4.06 5.63
C LEU A 71 -10.22 -4.25 7.06
N ALA A 72 -9.56 -3.71 8.08
CA ALA A 72 -10.05 -3.77 9.46
C ALA A 72 -11.45 -3.12 9.63
N VAL A 73 -11.72 -2.02 8.91
CA VAL A 73 -13.04 -1.37 8.91
C VAL A 73 -14.07 -2.24 8.18
N LYS A 74 -13.65 -2.93 7.11
CA LYS A 74 -14.50 -3.85 6.35
C LYS A 74 -14.88 -5.07 7.21
N GLU A 75 -13.93 -5.68 7.91
CA GLU A 75 -14.17 -6.84 8.78
C GLU A 75 -15.08 -6.50 9.97
N PHE A 76 -14.83 -5.37 10.63
CA PHE A 76 -15.71 -4.88 11.70
C PHE A 76 -17.14 -4.63 11.16
N ALA A 77 -17.27 -3.96 10.01
CA ALA A 77 -18.57 -3.70 9.41
C ALA A 77 -19.30 -4.96 8.95
N GLN A 78 -18.57 -5.97 8.46
CA GLN A 78 -19.14 -7.28 8.08
C GLN A 78 -19.73 -8.01 9.28
N ARG A 79 -19.10 -7.91 10.46
CA ARG A 79 -19.57 -8.59 11.67
C ARG A 79 -20.88 -8.01 12.21
N PHE A 80 -21.09 -6.69 12.11
CA PHE A 80 -22.27 -6.03 12.66
C PHE A 80 -23.36 -5.72 11.61
N PHE A 81 -22.99 -5.34 10.38
CA PHE A 81 -23.94 -4.88 9.36
C PHE A 81 -23.52 -5.28 7.93
N PRO A 82 -23.71 -6.55 7.51
CA PRO A 82 -23.24 -7.03 6.21
C PRO A 82 -23.84 -6.29 5.00
N LYS A 83 -25.05 -5.74 5.14
CA LYS A 83 -25.74 -4.98 4.08
C LYS A 83 -25.16 -3.57 3.87
N LEU A 84 -24.50 -2.99 4.87
CA LEU A 84 -23.93 -1.64 4.81
C LEU A 84 -22.45 -1.60 4.42
N VAL A 85 -21.77 -2.76 4.42
CA VAL A 85 -20.37 -2.91 4.03
C VAL A 85 -20.01 -2.25 2.69
N PRO A 86 -20.77 -2.44 1.58
CA PRO A 86 -20.41 -1.81 0.31
C PRO A 86 -20.54 -0.28 0.35
N LEU A 87 -21.50 0.26 1.09
CA LEU A 87 -21.67 1.70 1.27
C LEU A 87 -20.55 2.29 2.13
N LEU A 88 -20.23 1.64 3.26
CA LEU A 88 -19.19 2.09 4.18
C LEU A 88 -17.80 2.03 3.54
N THR A 89 -17.54 0.99 2.74
CA THR A 89 -16.29 0.86 1.99
C THR A 89 -16.14 1.96 0.94
N ARG A 90 -17.20 2.28 0.19
CA ARG A 90 -17.17 3.43 -0.74
C ARG A 90 -16.96 4.75 -0.02
N LEU A 91 -17.61 4.95 1.13
CA LEU A 91 -17.44 6.15 1.93
C LEU A 91 -15.99 6.28 2.43
N ALA A 92 -15.39 5.19 2.91
CA ALA A 92 -13.99 5.18 3.35
C ALA A 92 -13.05 5.60 2.21
N TRP A 93 -13.19 5.01 1.02
CA TRP A 93 -12.40 5.40 -0.16
C TRP A 93 -12.59 6.86 -0.57
N LEU A 94 -13.81 7.39 -0.50
CA LEU A 94 -14.08 8.81 -0.75
C LEU A 94 -13.39 9.73 0.28
N VAL A 95 -13.42 9.36 1.56
CA VAL A 95 -12.75 10.12 2.63
C VAL A 95 -11.24 10.13 2.39
N ILE A 96 -10.65 8.98 2.04
CA ILE A 96 -9.22 8.87 1.74
C ILE A 96 -8.85 9.70 0.50
N LEU A 97 -9.65 9.62 -0.56
CA LEU A 97 -9.46 10.43 -1.77
C LEU A 97 -9.47 11.94 -1.43
N ALA A 98 -10.44 12.39 -0.63
CA ALA A 98 -10.51 13.78 -0.19
C ALA A 98 -9.30 14.18 0.66
N ALA A 99 -8.87 13.32 1.60
CA ALA A 99 -7.69 13.56 2.42
C ALA A 99 -6.41 13.63 1.58
N ALA A 100 -6.24 12.74 0.60
CA ALA A 100 -5.09 12.72 -0.30
C ALA A 100 -5.04 13.98 -1.18
N LEU A 101 -6.19 14.48 -1.66
CA LEU A 101 -6.28 15.73 -2.40
C LEU A 101 -5.89 16.94 -1.53
N MET A 102 -6.40 17.01 -0.29
CA MET A 102 -6.02 18.09 0.64
C MET A 102 -4.52 18.05 0.96
N LEU A 103 -3.95 16.86 1.17
CA LEU A 103 -2.53 16.68 1.40
C LEU A 103 -1.71 17.14 0.19
N GLY A 104 -2.10 16.73 -1.02
CA GLY A 104 -1.44 17.13 -2.26
C GLY A 104 -1.47 18.65 -2.49
N GLN A 105 -2.61 19.28 -2.26
CA GLN A 105 -2.75 20.74 -2.35
C GLN A 105 -1.89 21.46 -1.30
N GLY A 106 -1.88 20.98 -0.06
CA GLY A 106 -1.05 21.51 1.02
C GLY A 106 0.44 21.42 0.70
N CYS A 107 0.90 20.24 0.30
CA CYS A 107 2.29 20.01 -0.08
C CYS A 107 2.71 20.84 -1.29
N TYR A 108 1.87 20.95 -2.31
CA TYR A 108 2.15 21.78 -3.49
C TYR A 108 2.31 23.25 -3.12
N ARG A 109 1.39 23.79 -2.31
CA ARG A 109 1.43 25.20 -1.89
C ARG A 109 2.66 25.47 -1.02
N GLN A 110 2.98 24.56 -0.12
CA GLN A 110 4.14 24.66 0.75
C GLN A 110 5.46 24.53 -0.04
N MET A 111 5.50 23.66 -1.05
CA MET A 111 6.64 23.49 -1.96
C MET A 111 6.92 24.76 -2.75
N MET A 112 5.89 25.42 -3.31
CA MET A 112 6.05 26.68 -4.04
C MET A 112 6.46 27.84 -3.13
N ALA A 113 5.91 27.89 -1.91
CA ALA A 113 6.26 28.94 -0.96
C ALA A 113 7.71 28.84 -0.45
N ASN A 114 8.23 27.62 -0.25
CA ASN A 114 9.55 27.38 0.32
C ASN A 114 10.60 27.03 -0.75
N TRP A 115 10.33 27.31 -2.04
CA TRP A 115 11.25 26.96 -3.13
C TRP A 115 12.54 27.80 -3.09
N ALA A 116 12.44 29.04 -2.64
CA ALA A 116 13.58 29.96 -2.51
C ALA A 116 14.34 29.77 -1.18
N ASP A 117 13.81 28.99 -0.23
CA ASP A 117 14.40 28.78 1.08
C ASP A 117 15.44 27.65 1.03
N ILE A 118 16.69 28.06 0.84
CA ILE A 118 17.86 27.18 0.79
C ILE A 118 18.38 26.94 2.21
N SER A 119 18.53 25.66 2.62
CA SER A 119 19.11 25.34 3.93
C SER A 119 20.59 25.76 3.98
N PRO A 120 21.01 26.57 4.97
CA PRO A 120 22.39 27.04 5.10
C PRO A 120 23.40 25.94 5.48
N LEU A 121 22.95 24.75 5.88
CA LEU A 121 23.81 23.65 6.33
C LEU A 121 24.14 22.62 5.24
N THR A 122 23.23 22.39 4.29
CA THR A 122 23.38 21.42 3.19
C THR A 122 23.35 22.05 1.80
N GLY A 123 22.88 23.30 1.69
CA GLY A 123 22.66 23.98 0.40
C GLY A 123 21.48 23.42 -0.40
N LEU A 124 20.68 22.53 0.17
CA LEU A 124 19.51 21.92 -0.48
C LEU A 124 18.25 22.76 -0.22
N PRO A 125 17.37 22.91 -1.23
CA PRO A 125 16.11 23.61 -1.05
C PRO A 125 15.17 22.80 -0.14
N SER A 126 14.58 23.47 0.84
CA SER A 126 13.60 22.88 1.77
C SER A 126 12.34 22.35 1.05
N ALA A 127 12.10 22.80 -0.18
CA ALA A 127 11.11 22.24 -1.11
C ALA A 127 11.20 20.71 -1.30
N LEU A 128 12.38 20.10 -1.15
CA LEU A 128 12.56 18.65 -1.31
C LEU A 128 11.78 17.82 -0.28
N PHE A 129 11.53 18.37 0.91
CA PHE A 129 10.68 17.70 1.91
C PHE A 129 9.21 17.68 1.47
N TYR A 130 8.73 18.79 0.92
CA TYR A 130 7.35 18.91 0.44
C TYR A 130 7.11 18.18 -0.88
N LEU A 131 8.16 18.03 -1.70
CA LEU A 131 8.12 17.24 -2.93
C LEU A 131 7.79 15.76 -2.66
N ALA A 132 8.39 15.17 -1.61
CA ALA A 132 8.08 13.79 -1.22
C ALA A 132 6.59 13.61 -0.89
N GLY A 133 6.02 14.54 -0.12
CA GLY A 133 4.60 14.56 0.21
C GLY A 133 3.72 14.75 -1.01
N PHE A 134 4.10 15.63 -1.94
CA PHE A 134 3.36 15.85 -3.18
C PHE A 134 3.34 14.62 -4.09
N ILE A 135 4.49 13.95 -4.28
CA ILE A 135 4.56 12.71 -5.06
C ILE A 135 3.70 11.61 -4.42
N SER A 136 3.80 11.44 -3.10
CA SER A 136 2.98 10.49 -2.36
C SER A 136 1.48 10.78 -2.49
N ALA A 137 1.08 12.05 -2.40
CA ALA A 137 -0.31 12.45 -2.57
C ALA A 137 -0.85 12.07 -3.94
N ILE A 138 -0.08 12.31 -5.01
CA ILE A 138 -0.45 11.92 -6.37
C ILE A 138 -0.68 10.42 -6.46
N LEU A 139 0.24 9.61 -5.90
CA LEU A 139 0.08 8.16 -5.86
C LEU A 139 -1.18 7.73 -5.11
N MET A 140 -1.42 8.31 -3.93
CA MET A 140 -2.60 8.00 -3.11
C MET A 140 -3.90 8.36 -3.81
N VAL A 141 -3.94 9.51 -4.50
CA VAL A 141 -5.09 9.94 -5.32
C VAL A 141 -5.32 8.96 -6.48
N LEU A 142 -4.26 8.53 -7.16
CA LEU A 142 -4.37 7.55 -8.26
C LEU A 142 -4.92 6.21 -7.77
N VAL A 143 -4.41 5.69 -6.64
CA VAL A 143 -4.88 4.43 -6.03
C VAL A 143 -6.35 4.55 -5.62
N SER A 144 -6.68 5.57 -4.83
CA SER A 144 -8.05 5.77 -4.32
C SER A 144 -9.06 6.05 -5.43
N ALA A 145 -8.69 6.79 -6.48
CA ALA A 145 -9.54 6.99 -7.64
C ALA A 145 -9.77 5.68 -8.40
N CYS A 146 -8.72 4.86 -8.60
CA CYS A 146 -8.84 3.58 -9.30
C CYS A 146 -9.78 2.61 -8.56
N GLU A 147 -9.63 2.49 -7.24
CA GLU A 147 -10.49 1.64 -6.39
C GLU A 147 -11.94 2.15 -6.33
N THR A 148 -12.13 3.47 -6.31
CA THR A 148 -13.48 4.06 -6.35
C THR A 148 -14.21 3.75 -7.66
N LEU A 149 -13.48 3.72 -8.79
CA LEU A 149 -14.04 3.45 -10.12
C LEU A 149 -14.22 1.95 -10.41
N SER A 150 -13.38 1.08 -9.82
CA SER A 150 -13.49 -0.37 -9.96
C SER A 150 -13.74 -1.01 -8.59
N PRO A 151 -14.99 -1.09 -8.11
CA PRO A 151 -15.32 -1.77 -6.88
C PRO A 151 -15.15 -3.29 -7.07
N SER A 152 -13.91 -3.77 -7.08
CA SER A 152 -13.54 -5.17 -7.34
C SER A 152 -13.51 -6.03 -6.07
N SER A 153 -14.12 -5.56 -4.96
CA SER A 153 -14.11 -6.24 -3.65
C SER A 153 -15.21 -7.29 -3.43
N LEU A 154 -15.66 -8.00 -4.47
CA LEU A 154 -16.42 -9.25 -4.31
C LEU A 154 -15.63 -10.47 -4.80
N LYS A 155 -14.32 -10.49 -4.55
CA LYS A 155 -13.64 -11.78 -4.41
C LYS A 155 -13.93 -12.27 -3.00
N THR A 156 -15.08 -12.93 -2.92
CA THR A 156 -15.50 -13.93 -1.93
C THR A 156 -14.30 -14.49 -1.18
N ALA A 157 -14.44 -14.45 0.14
CA ALA A 157 -13.73 -15.15 1.21
C ALA A 157 -12.40 -15.84 0.85
N PRO A 158 -11.36 -15.75 1.70
CA PRO A 158 -10.55 -16.94 1.87
C PRO A 158 -11.55 -18.01 2.31
N ASP A 159 -11.93 -18.91 1.42
CA ASP A 159 -12.29 -20.25 1.82
C ASP A 159 -11.11 -20.64 2.70
N VAL A 160 -11.35 -20.58 4.02
CA VAL A 160 -10.41 -21.09 4.98
C VAL A 160 -10.33 -22.53 4.56
N GLU A 161 -9.24 -22.84 3.86
CA GLU A 161 -8.74 -24.18 3.69
C GLU A 161 -8.47 -24.65 5.12
N SER A 162 -9.55 -25.08 5.75
CA SER A 162 -9.55 -25.90 6.94
C SER A 162 -8.98 -27.19 6.43
N LEU A 163 -7.65 -27.26 6.46
CA LEU A 163 -6.96 -28.52 6.43
C LEU A 163 -7.46 -29.28 7.64
N ASP A 164 -8.37 -30.23 7.43
CA ASP A 164 -8.59 -31.30 8.38
C ASP A 164 -7.25 -32.03 8.58
N GLN A 165 -7.05 -32.56 9.78
CA GLN A 165 -5.79 -33.15 10.25
C GLN A 165 -5.31 -34.37 9.43
N ASP A 166 -6.01 -34.74 8.35
CA ASP A 166 -5.74 -35.88 7.46
C ASP A 166 -5.43 -35.50 5.99
N GLY A 167 -5.43 -34.21 5.62
CA GLY A 167 -4.89 -33.76 4.31
C GLY A 167 -5.79 -33.90 3.08
N ASP A 168 -7.09 -34.14 3.26
CA ASP A 168 -8.08 -34.13 2.17
C ASP A 168 -8.88 -32.80 2.12
N PRO A 169 -9.26 -32.30 0.92
CA PRO A 169 -10.00 -31.04 0.78
C PRO A 169 -11.48 -31.18 1.23
N VAL A 170 -11.91 -30.35 2.18
CA VAL A 170 -13.30 -30.27 2.64
C VAL A 170 -14.13 -29.43 1.67
N ILE A 171 -14.96 -30.09 0.86
CA ILE A 171 -15.96 -29.43 0.01
C ILE A 171 -17.08 -28.89 0.92
N THR A 172 -17.09 -27.58 1.16
CA THR A 172 -18.22 -26.94 1.86
C THR A 172 -19.28 -26.56 0.83
N ASP A 173 -20.39 -27.29 0.83
CA ASP A 173 -21.54 -27.11 -0.06
C ASP A 173 -22.32 -25.83 0.31
N THR A 174 -22.12 -24.75 -0.46
CA THR A 174 -23.10 -23.66 -0.59
C THR A 174 -23.26 -23.30 -2.07
N THR A 175 -23.99 -24.17 -2.78
CA THR A 175 -24.31 -24.10 -4.21
C THR A 175 -25.32 -22.99 -4.58
N PRO A 176 -25.32 -22.52 -5.84
CA PRO A 176 -26.57 -22.39 -6.57
C PRO A 176 -26.69 -23.49 -7.62
N ILE A 177 -27.66 -24.39 -7.44
CA ILE A 177 -28.01 -25.53 -8.31
C ILE A 177 -28.67 -25.06 -9.62
N SER A 178 -28.03 -24.16 -10.37
CA SER A 178 -28.53 -23.72 -11.69
C SER A 178 -27.50 -23.76 -12.81
N SER A 179 -26.27 -24.20 -12.55
CA SER A 179 -25.18 -24.19 -13.54
C SER A 179 -24.42 -25.50 -13.68
N ILE A 180 -25.00 -26.64 -13.28
CA ILE A 180 -24.41 -27.95 -13.63
C ILE A 180 -24.81 -28.29 -15.07
N PRO A 181 -23.86 -28.33 -16.04
CA PRO A 181 -24.15 -28.85 -17.36
C PRO A 181 -24.54 -30.32 -17.24
N SER A 182 -25.56 -30.74 -17.98
CA SER A 182 -26.14 -32.09 -17.98
C SER A 182 -25.18 -33.23 -18.40
N GLU A 183 -23.89 -32.95 -18.57
CA GLU A 183 -22.89 -33.93 -19.01
C GLU A 183 -22.38 -34.82 -17.87
N ILE A 184 -22.46 -34.39 -16.61
CA ILE A 184 -21.97 -35.17 -15.45
C ILE A 184 -23.10 -35.98 -14.79
N LYS A 185 -23.93 -36.65 -15.59
CA LYS A 185 -24.86 -37.70 -15.11
C LYS A 185 -24.51 -39.09 -15.67
N LYS A 186 -23.49 -39.19 -16.54
CA LYS A 186 -23.16 -40.44 -17.25
C LYS A 186 -21.99 -41.25 -16.69
N GLU A 187 -21.24 -40.74 -15.71
CA GLU A 187 -20.07 -41.45 -15.16
C GLU A 187 -20.26 -41.88 -13.70
N ALA A 188 -21.46 -42.36 -13.35
CA ALA A 188 -21.58 -43.17 -12.14
C ALA A 188 -21.07 -44.58 -12.45
N PRO A 189 -19.98 -45.06 -11.82
CA PRO A 189 -19.64 -46.48 -11.88
C PRO A 189 -20.79 -47.27 -11.26
N LYS A 190 -21.39 -48.17 -12.05
CA LYS A 190 -22.23 -49.25 -11.52
C LYS A 190 -21.33 -50.15 -10.67
N GLY A 191 -21.31 -49.89 -9.38
CA GLY A 191 -20.76 -50.81 -8.39
C GLY A 191 -21.71 -51.99 -8.26
N ASP A 192 -21.19 -53.16 -8.67
CA ASP A 192 -21.84 -54.44 -8.58
C ASP A 192 -22.16 -54.85 -7.14
N SER A 193 -23.27 -55.59 -7.04
CA SER A 193 -23.67 -56.55 -6.01
C SER A 193 -22.60 -56.97 -4.98
N LEU A 194 -22.95 -56.83 -3.70
CA LEU A 194 -23.21 -57.94 -2.76
C LEU A 194 -23.96 -57.43 -1.52
#